data_AF-A0A133Z813-F1
#
_entry.id   AF-A0A133Z813-F1
#
_cell.length_a   1.000
_cell.length_b   1.000
_cell.length_c   1.000
_cell.angle_alpha   90.00
_cell.angle_beta   90.00
_cell.angle_gamma   90.00
#
_symmetry.space_group_name_H-M   'P 1'
#
loop_
_entity.id
_entity.type
_entity.pdbx_description
1 polymer ?
#
loop_
_entity_poly.entity_id
_entity_poly.type
_entity_poly.pdbx_seq_one_letter_code
_entity_poly.pdbx_strand_id
1 'polypeptide(L)'
;MDPYEFLTEIGFTSTIHEEVHVYFPCSERFDRTIYEHIKPFAPKRCEQTFRAIECCGAGGGAYKREPELVRATHARVNSMNAANMYTYCSTCAGMFHAGGVKRVKNFLSEILGVHEVPSTHYARNVSAFKLRKHRVGDCCVQG
;
A
#
# COMPACT_ATOMS: atom_id res chain seq x y z
N MET A 1 2.29 -8.98 15.88
CA MET A 1 1.08 -8.15 15.83
C MET A 1 1.18 -7.18 14.68
N ASP A 2 0.25 -7.23 13.75
CA ASP A 2 0.14 -6.23 12.68
C ASP A 2 -0.87 -5.12 13.04
N PRO A 3 -0.90 -4.00 12.29
CA PRO A 3 -1.77 -2.87 12.64
C PRO A 3 -3.26 -3.20 12.67
N TYR A 4 -3.74 -4.16 11.88
CA TYR A 4 -5.16 -4.48 11.79
C TYR A 4 -5.62 -5.36 12.95
N GLU A 5 -4.74 -6.27 13.40
CA GLU A 5 -4.90 -6.99 14.66
C GLU A 5 -5.02 -5.99 15.83
N PHE A 6 -4.18 -4.96 15.86
CA PHE A 6 -4.22 -3.92 16.90
C PHE A 6 -5.52 -3.11 16.87
N LEU A 7 -5.99 -2.73 15.69
CA LEU A 7 -7.28 -2.05 15.56
C LEU A 7 -8.43 -2.90 16.11
N THR A 8 -8.38 -4.22 15.90
CA THR A 8 -9.37 -5.15 16.45
C THR A 8 -9.28 -5.21 17.98
N GLU A 9 -8.08 -5.31 18.53
CA GLU A 9 -7.85 -5.37 19.99
C GLU A 9 -8.42 -4.14 20.73
N ILE A 10 -8.21 -2.95 20.17
CA ILE A 10 -8.69 -1.70 20.79
C ILE A 10 -10.19 -1.43 20.53
N GLY A 11 -10.90 -2.33 19.86
CA GLY A 11 -12.32 -2.18 19.56
C GLY A 11 -12.63 -1.13 18.49
N PHE A 12 -11.72 -0.91 17.53
CA PHE A 12 -11.98 -0.02 16.40
C PHE A 12 -13.02 -0.65 15.46
N THR A 13 -14.04 0.11 15.05
CA THR A 13 -15.23 -0.43 14.36
C THR A 13 -15.49 0.14 12.96
N SER A 14 -14.75 1.17 12.53
CA SER A 14 -14.99 1.78 11.22
C SER A 14 -14.63 0.84 10.08
N THR A 15 -15.47 0.79 9.05
CA THR A 15 -15.29 -0.11 7.89
C THR A 15 -15.31 0.64 6.57
N ILE A 16 -14.70 0.04 5.56
CA ILE A 16 -14.74 0.53 4.18
C ILE A 16 -16.10 0.17 3.58
N HIS A 17 -16.87 1.19 3.18
CA HIS A 17 -18.24 1.01 2.70
C HIS A 17 -18.37 0.70 1.20
N GLU A 18 -17.35 1.08 0.41
CA GLU A 18 -17.28 0.81 -1.03
C GLU A 18 -16.87 -0.64 -1.33
N GLU A 19 -17.06 -1.08 -2.57
CA GLU A 19 -16.50 -2.35 -3.03
C GLU A 19 -14.98 -2.25 -3.15
N VAL A 20 -14.26 -3.25 -2.63
CA VAL A 20 -12.81 -3.26 -2.46
C VAL A 20 -12.20 -4.31 -3.40
N HIS A 21 -11.49 -3.89 -4.44
CA HIS A 21 -10.73 -4.81 -5.28
C HIS A 21 -9.33 -5.03 -4.70
N VAL A 22 -9.08 -6.24 -4.19
CA VAL A 22 -7.88 -6.53 -3.40
C VAL A 22 -6.70 -6.89 -4.30
N TYR A 23 -5.57 -6.24 -4.09
CA TYR A 23 -4.26 -6.66 -4.55
C TYR A 23 -3.43 -7.18 -3.37
N PHE A 24 -3.08 -8.47 -3.44
CA PHE A 24 -2.25 -9.12 -2.44
C PHE A 24 -0.76 -8.81 -2.69
N PRO A 25 -0.05 -8.20 -1.74
CA PRO A 25 1.37 -7.96 -1.87
C PRO A 25 2.16 -9.27 -1.84
N CYS A 26 3.38 -9.25 -2.38
CA CYS A 26 4.20 -10.45 -2.53
C CYS A 26 4.52 -11.18 -1.21
N SER A 27 4.57 -10.45 -0.10
CA SER A 27 4.79 -11.02 1.25
C SER A 27 3.61 -11.87 1.74
N GLU A 28 2.43 -11.72 1.12
CA GLU A 28 1.17 -12.29 1.58
C GLU A 28 0.46 -13.08 0.47
N ARG A 29 1.25 -13.53 -0.50
CA ARG A 29 0.73 -14.22 -1.68
C ARG A 29 0.16 -15.60 -1.35
N PHE A 30 0.66 -16.23 -0.29
CA PHE A 30 0.37 -17.62 0.05
C PHE A 30 -0.46 -17.75 1.33
N ASP A 31 0.03 -17.22 2.45
CA ASP A 31 -0.53 -17.40 3.79
C ASP A 31 -1.61 -16.38 4.16
N ARG A 32 -1.53 -15.16 3.61
CA ARG A 32 -2.53 -14.07 3.75
C ARG A 32 -2.84 -13.72 5.21
N THR A 33 -1.88 -13.89 6.11
CA THR A 33 -2.10 -13.77 7.55
C THR A 33 -2.56 -12.36 7.93
N ILE A 34 -1.91 -11.31 7.41
CA ILE A 34 -2.33 -9.92 7.67
C ILE A 34 -3.70 -9.66 7.03
N TYR A 35 -3.97 -10.21 5.85
CA TYR A 35 -5.25 -10.02 5.18
C TYR A 35 -6.44 -10.59 5.97
N GLU A 36 -6.27 -11.70 6.69
CA GLU A 36 -7.32 -12.22 7.57
C GLU A 36 -7.75 -11.17 8.62
N HIS A 37 -6.82 -10.40 9.16
CA HIS A 37 -7.10 -9.30 10.09
C HIS A 37 -7.69 -8.06 9.41
N ILE A 38 -7.54 -7.91 8.09
CA ILE A 38 -8.15 -6.82 7.31
C ILE A 38 -9.63 -7.08 7.02
N LYS A 39 -10.03 -8.35 6.83
CA LYS A 39 -11.39 -8.73 6.38
C LYS A 39 -12.53 -8.08 7.19
N PRO A 40 -12.49 -7.97 8.53
CA PRO A 40 -13.55 -7.33 9.30
C PRO A 40 -13.80 -5.88 8.88
N PHE A 41 -12.78 -5.17 8.42
CA PHE A 41 -12.87 -3.77 8.02
C PHE A 41 -13.26 -3.58 6.54
N ALA A 42 -13.28 -4.65 5.73
CA ALA A 42 -13.57 -4.60 4.30
C ALA A 42 -14.65 -5.65 3.93
N PRO A 43 -15.92 -5.42 4.32
CA PRO A 43 -16.98 -6.41 4.14
C PRO A 43 -17.30 -6.71 2.67
N LYS A 44 -17.17 -5.73 1.78
CA LYS A 44 -17.46 -5.84 0.34
C LYS A 44 -16.18 -6.01 -0.47
N ARG A 45 -15.54 -7.18 -0.39
CA ARG A 45 -14.21 -7.42 -0.99
C ARG A 45 -14.25 -8.35 -2.21
N CYS A 46 -13.50 -7.98 -3.24
CA CYS A 46 -13.30 -8.73 -4.48
C CYS A 46 -11.84 -9.18 -4.57
N GLU A 47 -11.57 -10.42 -4.16
CA GLU A 47 -10.22 -10.99 -4.09
C GLU A 47 -9.69 -11.48 -5.45
N GLN A 48 -10.58 -11.74 -6.40
CA GLN A 48 -10.21 -12.30 -7.70
C GLN A 48 -9.74 -11.24 -8.70
N THR A 49 -10.05 -9.97 -8.46
CA THR A 49 -9.84 -8.90 -9.44
C THR A 49 -8.39 -8.83 -9.91
N PHE A 50 -7.42 -8.79 -9.00
CA PHE A 50 -6.00 -8.68 -9.37
C PHE A 50 -5.22 -9.99 -9.19
N ARG A 51 -5.89 -11.14 -9.12
CA ARG A 51 -5.25 -12.44 -8.84
C ARG A 51 -4.14 -12.82 -9.81
N ALA A 52 -4.23 -12.37 -11.06
CA ALA A 52 -3.22 -12.65 -12.09
C ALA A 52 -2.03 -11.68 -12.07
N ILE A 53 -2.02 -10.69 -11.16
CA ILE A 53 -0.96 -9.71 -11.00
C ILE A 53 -0.14 -10.10 -9.78
N GLU A 54 1.12 -10.43 -10.00
CA GLU A 54 1.91 -11.13 -8.98
C GLU A 54 2.91 -10.23 -8.27
N CYS A 55 3.40 -9.19 -8.94
CA CYS A 55 4.42 -8.30 -8.42
C CYS A 55 4.20 -6.86 -8.89
N CYS A 56 4.45 -5.88 -8.03
CA CYS A 56 4.39 -4.45 -8.35
C CYS A 56 5.67 -3.93 -9.04
N GLY A 57 6.75 -4.70 -9.02
CA GLY A 57 8.04 -4.39 -9.65
C GLY A 57 9.08 -3.72 -8.74
N ALA A 58 8.76 -3.34 -7.50
CA ALA A 58 9.75 -2.78 -6.56
C ALA A 58 10.73 -3.84 -6.04
N GLY A 59 10.20 -4.97 -5.60
CA GLY A 59 10.96 -6.03 -4.95
C GLY A 59 12.02 -6.63 -5.88
N GLY A 60 13.13 -7.07 -5.30
CA GLY A 60 14.22 -7.71 -6.02
C GLY A 60 15.00 -6.79 -6.97
N GLY A 61 14.53 -5.60 -7.32
CA GLY A 61 15.16 -4.70 -8.30
C GLY A 61 14.63 -4.84 -9.73
N ALA A 62 13.47 -5.47 -9.92
CA ALA A 62 12.84 -5.64 -11.24
C ALA A 62 12.60 -4.30 -11.95
N TYR A 63 12.20 -3.25 -11.24
CA TYR A 63 12.05 -1.91 -11.81
C TYR A 63 13.31 -1.39 -12.52
N LYS A 64 14.51 -1.77 -12.07
CA LYS A 64 15.77 -1.36 -12.70
C LYS A 64 16.24 -2.32 -13.80
N ARG A 65 16.08 -3.63 -13.58
CA ARG A 65 16.63 -4.67 -14.46
C ARG A 65 15.68 -5.11 -15.56
N GLU A 66 14.38 -5.04 -15.32
CA GLU A 66 13.32 -5.47 -16.21
C GLU A 66 12.21 -4.40 -16.32
N PRO A 67 12.57 -3.15 -16.69
CA PRO A 67 11.62 -2.03 -16.67
C PRO A 67 10.47 -2.22 -17.67
N GLU A 68 10.68 -2.96 -18.76
CA GLU A 68 9.63 -3.30 -19.72
C GLU A 68 8.56 -4.23 -19.12
N LEU A 69 8.99 -5.25 -18.39
CA LEU A 69 8.08 -6.16 -17.69
C LEU A 69 7.23 -5.40 -16.66
N VAL A 70 7.84 -4.48 -15.92
CA VAL A 70 7.12 -3.66 -14.95
C VAL A 70 6.11 -2.75 -15.63
N ARG A 71 6.50 -2.07 -16.73
CA ARG A 71 5.57 -1.26 -17.53
C ARG A 71 4.41 -2.08 -18.08
N ALA A 72 4.68 -3.27 -18.63
CA ALA A 72 3.65 -4.17 -19.14
C ALA A 72 2.69 -4.62 -18.03
N THR A 73 3.21 -4.88 -16.83
CA THR A 73 2.40 -5.22 -15.64
C THR A 73 1.49 -4.07 -15.25
N HIS A 74 2.00 -2.83 -15.19
CA HIS A 74 1.20 -1.65 -14.87
C HIS A 74 0.15 -1.36 -15.94
N ALA A 75 0.49 -1.53 -17.22
CA ALA A 75 -0.45 -1.42 -18.33
C ALA A 75 -1.58 -2.47 -18.21
N ARG A 76 -1.23 -3.72 -17.89
CA ARG A 76 -2.21 -4.79 -17.64
C ARG A 76 -3.14 -4.46 -16.48
N VAL A 77 -2.61 -3.95 -15.36
CA VAL A 77 -3.45 -3.50 -14.23
C VAL A 77 -4.44 -2.41 -14.67
N ASN A 78 -4.00 -1.47 -15.51
CA ASN A 78 -4.88 -0.43 -16.03
C ASN A 78 -5.96 -0.98 -16.98
N SER A 79 -5.63 -1.95 -17.84
CA SER A 79 -6.60 -2.54 -18.77
C SER A 79 -7.70 -3.37 -18.09
N MET A 80 -7.50 -3.78 -16.83
CA MET A 80 -8.50 -4.53 -16.06
C MET A 80 -9.70 -3.68 -15.61
N ASN A 81 -9.62 -2.35 -15.74
CA ASN A 81 -10.71 -1.39 -15.54
C ASN A 81 -11.53 -1.55 -14.23
N ALA A 82 -10.93 -2.10 -13.17
CA ALA A 82 -11.53 -2.17 -11.85
C ALA A 82 -11.73 -0.76 -11.26
N ALA A 83 -12.74 -0.54 -10.42
CA ALA A 83 -13.05 0.80 -9.89
C ALA A 83 -11.95 1.36 -8.98
N ASN A 84 -11.30 0.50 -8.20
CA ASN A 84 -10.19 0.84 -7.32
C ASN A 84 -9.18 -0.32 -7.25
N MET A 85 -8.07 -0.10 -6.55
CA MET A 85 -7.15 -1.13 -6.11
C MET A 85 -6.80 -0.88 -4.66
N TYR A 86 -7.11 -1.83 -3.79
CA TYR A 86 -6.69 -1.79 -2.40
C TYR A 86 -5.51 -2.73 -2.16
N THR A 87 -4.50 -2.20 -1.48
CA THR A 87 -3.38 -3.00 -0.97
C THR A 87 -2.99 -2.53 0.41
N TYR A 88 -2.25 -3.36 1.13
CA TYR A 88 -1.75 -3.07 2.48
C TYR A 88 -0.22 -3.03 2.52
N CYS A 89 0.43 -3.02 1.36
CA CYS A 89 1.85 -2.71 1.20
C CYS A 89 2.00 -1.31 0.59
N SER A 90 2.49 -0.36 1.38
CA SER A 90 2.70 1.04 0.94
C SER A 90 3.66 1.14 -0.25
N THR A 91 4.65 0.25 -0.34
CA THR A 91 5.54 0.17 -1.51
C THR A 91 4.78 -0.25 -2.77
N CYS A 92 3.91 -1.26 -2.69
CA CYS A 92 3.09 -1.66 -3.83
C CYS A 92 2.16 -0.52 -4.26
N ALA A 93 1.56 0.17 -3.28
CA ALA A 93 0.71 1.32 -3.55
C ALA A 93 1.47 2.43 -4.32
N GLY A 94 2.66 2.78 -3.85
CA GLY A 94 3.54 3.76 -4.50
C GLY A 94 3.98 3.34 -5.91
N MET A 95 4.33 2.06 -6.11
CA MET A 95 4.77 1.56 -7.41
C MET A 95 3.66 1.60 -8.46
N PHE A 96 2.46 1.12 -8.13
CA PHE A 96 1.34 1.17 -9.06
C PHE A 96 0.89 2.60 -9.32
N HIS A 97 0.89 3.45 -8.29
CA HIS A 97 0.58 4.87 -8.44
C HIS A 97 1.59 5.57 -9.37
N ALA A 98 2.90 5.38 -9.15
CA ALA A 98 3.95 5.90 -10.02
C ALA A 98 3.88 5.31 -11.45
N GLY A 99 3.37 4.09 -11.58
CA GLY A 99 3.05 3.41 -12.83
C GLY A 99 1.78 3.90 -13.55
N GLY A 100 1.11 4.93 -13.02
CA GLY A 100 -0.08 5.54 -13.62
C GLY A 100 -1.41 4.91 -13.19
N VAL A 101 -1.42 3.94 -12.28
CA VAL A 101 -2.65 3.40 -11.69
C VAL A 101 -3.13 4.38 -10.60
N LYS A 102 -3.93 5.38 -10.98
CA LYS A 102 -4.31 6.49 -10.08
C LYS A 102 -5.30 6.12 -8.96
N ARG A 103 -6.03 5.01 -9.12
CA ARG A 103 -7.11 4.54 -8.24
C ARG A 103 -6.64 3.60 -7.11
N VAL A 104 -5.38 3.74 -6.71
CA VAL A 104 -4.73 2.88 -5.72
C VAL A 104 -4.92 3.47 -4.32
N LYS A 105 -5.41 2.65 -3.40
CA LYS A 105 -5.69 2.98 -2.00
C LYS A 105 -4.95 2.04 -1.06
N ASN A 106 -4.61 2.54 0.12
CA ASN A 106 -4.04 1.73 1.18
C ASN A 106 -5.11 1.37 2.24
N PHE A 107 -5.23 0.09 2.58
CA PHE A 107 -6.24 -0.37 3.56
C PHE A 107 -6.20 0.41 4.87
N LEU A 108 -5.03 0.48 5.51
CA LEU A 108 -4.91 1.14 6.82
C LEU A 108 -5.32 2.61 6.73
N SER A 109 -4.89 3.30 5.67
CA SER A 109 -5.24 4.70 5.47
C SER A 109 -6.74 4.94 5.29
N GLU A 110 -7.43 4.04 4.60
CA GLU A 110 -8.88 4.15 4.37
C GLU A 110 -9.67 3.77 5.62
N ILE A 111 -9.22 2.74 6.37
CA ILE A 111 -9.82 2.31 7.63
C ILE A 111 -9.74 3.41 8.69
N LEU A 112 -8.61 4.12 8.76
CA LEU A 112 -8.39 5.24 9.68
C LEU A 112 -9.02 6.56 9.22
N GLY A 113 -9.61 6.62 8.01
CA GLY A 113 -10.21 7.85 7.46
C GLY A 113 -9.21 8.93 7.06
N VAL A 114 -7.92 8.58 6.87
CA VAL A 114 -6.87 9.53 6.47
C VAL A 114 -6.86 9.73 4.95
N HIS A 115 -7.23 8.70 4.19
CA HIS A 115 -7.33 8.74 2.71
C HIS A 115 -6.06 9.27 2.00
N GLU A 116 -4.88 8.79 2.43
CA GLU A 116 -3.58 9.16 1.89
C GLU A 116 -3.46 8.78 0.42
N VAL A 117 -2.79 9.66 -0.34
CA VAL A 117 -2.37 9.38 -1.71
C VAL A 117 -0.88 8.98 -1.70
N PRO A 118 -0.49 7.90 -2.38
CA PRO A 118 0.92 7.50 -2.43
C PRO A 118 1.82 8.63 -2.96
N SER A 119 2.83 9.01 -2.18
CA SER A 119 3.78 10.04 -2.60
C SER A 119 4.78 9.50 -3.62
N THR A 120 4.91 10.15 -4.77
CA THR A 120 5.96 9.87 -5.77
C THR A 120 7.31 10.50 -5.40
N HIS A 121 7.36 11.30 -4.34
CA HIS A 121 8.57 12.00 -3.88
C HIS A 121 9.36 11.23 -2.82
N TYR A 122 9.10 9.94 -2.60
CA TYR A 122 9.76 9.14 -1.56
C TYR A 122 11.29 9.28 -1.56
N ALA A 123 11.95 9.14 -2.72
CA ALA A 123 13.40 9.26 -2.82
C ALA A 123 13.92 10.66 -2.45
N ARG A 124 13.16 11.71 -2.80
CA ARG A 124 13.46 13.09 -2.42
C ARG A 124 13.26 13.28 -0.91
N ASN A 125 12.18 12.75 -0.36
CA ASN A 125 11.87 12.84 1.07
C ASN A 125 12.95 12.16 1.92
N VAL A 126 13.34 10.93 1.57
CA VAL A 126 14.43 10.22 2.25
C VAL A 126 15.75 10.97 2.14
N SER A 127 16.07 11.49 0.95
CA SER A 127 17.29 12.29 0.75
C SER A 127 17.29 13.56 1.60
N ALA A 128 16.15 14.25 1.69
CA ALA A 128 16.00 15.44 2.53
C ALA A 128 16.21 15.13 4.02
N PHE A 129 15.76 13.97 4.50
CA PHE A 129 16.04 13.51 5.86
C PHE A 129 17.50 13.13 6.09
N LYS A 130 18.15 12.47 5.12
CA LYS A 130 19.57 12.11 5.22
C LYS A 130 20.50 13.32 5.18
N LEU A 131 20.12 14.36 4.44
CA LEU A 131 20.88 15.61 4.31
C LEU A 131 20.53 16.63 5.41
N ARG A 132 19.43 16.44 6.14
CA ARG A 132 19.19 17.15 7.40
C ARG A 132 20.24 16.69 8.40
N LYS A 133 21.22 17.54 8.70
CA LYS A 133 22.07 17.38 9.89
C LYS A 133 21.14 17.16 11.09
N HIS A 134 21.14 15.97 11.68
CA HIS A 134 20.52 15.77 12.98
C HIS A 134 21.22 16.71 13.96
N ARG A 135 20.55 17.80 14.34
CA ARG A 135 20.93 18.51 15.57
C ARG A 135 20.51 17.58 16.71
N VAL A 136 21.45 16.77 17.17
CA VAL A 136 21.34 16.16 18.50
C VAL A 136 21.35 17.33 19.47
N GLY A 137 20.19 17.69 20.01
CA GLY A 137 20.08 18.87 20.87
C GLY A 137 18.69 19.27 21.37
N ASP A 138 17.60 19.03 20.63
CA ASP A 138 16.29 19.63 20.98
C ASP A 138 15.33 18.66 21.71
N CYS A 139 15.86 17.63 22.37
CA CYS A 139 15.09 16.72 23.22
C CYS A 139 15.56 16.87 24.67
N CYS A 140 15.41 18.07 25.23
CA CYS A 140 15.24 18.32 26.66
C CYS A 140 15.03 19.83 26.89
N VAL A 141 14.14 20.12 27.85
CA VAL A 141 13.86 21.41 28.51
C VAL A 141 12.90 22.37 27.82
N GLN A 142 11.63 22.26 28.19
CA GLN A 142 10.80 23.32 28.79
C GLN A 142 9.73 22.56 29.60
N GLY A 143 9.73 22.53 30.94
CA GLY A 143 10.00 23.63 31.86
C GLY A 143 8.70 24.37 32.07
#